data_AF-A0A1B8YDT1-F1
#
_entry.id   AF-A0A1B8YDT1-F1
#
_cell.length_a   1.000
_cell.length_b   1.000
_cell.length_c   1.000
_cell.angle_alpha   90.00
_cell.angle_beta   90.00
_cell.angle_gamma   90.00
#
_symmetry.space_group_name_H-M   'P 1'
#
loop_
_entity.id
_entity.type
_entity.pdbx_description
1 polymer ?
#
loop_
_entity_poly.entity_id
_entity_poly.type
_entity_poly.pdbx_seq_one_letter_code
_entity_poly.pdbx_strand_id
1 'polypeptide(L)'
;MIVYIPFTLMVLSLLGFLACFIYFGLSKKILLRSVKSPLLFFDFCFFNKNKLANFSMIILFVIYMSGIWFEFIRNGNLISFVGYSIGVFAILVFLIHCRFFSKRKFAHGNNIEFIKEFAFEMEISLQNTLLWLSRLFYIVWLYLFFST
;
A
#
# COMPACT_ATOMS: atom_id res chain seq x y z
N MET A 1 14.45 24.92 6.26
CA MET A 1 12.99 24.98 6.50
C MET A 1 12.21 24.10 5.53
N ILE A 2 12.43 24.19 4.22
CA ILE A 2 11.69 23.42 3.18
C ILE A 2 11.83 21.89 3.34
N VAL A 3 13.02 21.38 3.69
CA VAL A 3 13.28 19.93 3.85
C VAL A 3 12.45 19.27 4.97
N TYR A 4 12.12 20.02 6.02
CA TYR A 4 11.43 19.49 7.21
C TYR A 4 9.92 19.37 7.01
N ILE A 5 9.34 20.03 6.00
CA ILE A 5 7.90 19.97 5.71
C ILE A 5 7.49 18.57 5.26
N PRO A 6 8.08 17.95 4.20
CA PRO A 6 7.71 16.61 3.78
C PRO A 6 8.02 15.57 4.87
N PHE A 7 9.11 15.76 5.62
CA PHE A 7 9.44 14.89 6.76
C PHE A 7 8.37 14.94 7.86
N THR A 8 8.00 16.14 8.31
CA THR A 8 6.97 16.32 9.35
C THR A 8 5.62 15.76 8.89
N LEU A 9 5.25 16.01 7.62
CA LEU A 9 4.03 15.46 7.02
C LEU A 9 4.05 13.93 7.00
N MET A 10 5.17 13.32 6.62
CA MET A 10 5.36 11.87 6.63
C MET A 10 5.18 11.30 8.03
N VAL A 11 5.84 11.89 9.05
CA VAL A 11 5.76 11.43 10.44
C VAL A 11 4.34 11.55 10.99
N LEU A 12 3.67 12.69 10.80
CA LEU A 12 2.28 12.86 11.23
C LEU A 12 1.33 11.87 10.53
N SER A 13 1.56 11.61 9.25
CA SER A 13 0.77 10.64 8.48
C SER A 13 1.02 9.21 8.96
N LEU A 14 2.27 8.85 9.30
CA LEU A 14 2.60 7.55 9.91
C LEU A 14 1.88 7.35 11.25
N LEU A 15 1.84 8.38 12.11
CA LEU A 15 1.07 8.33 13.36
C LEU A 15 -0.43 8.17 13.10
N GLY A 16 -0.97 8.89 12.11
CA GLY A 16 -2.36 8.73 11.68
C GLY A 16 -2.68 7.33 11.15
N PHE A 17 -1.77 6.74 10.37
CA PHE A 17 -1.92 5.39 9.84
C PHE A 17 -1.86 4.34 10.96
N LEU A 18 -0.96 4.54 11.94
CA LEU A 18 -0.89 3.72 13.14
C LEU A 18 -2.19 3.81 13.96
N ALA A 19 -2.77 5.00 14.12
CA ALA A 19 -4.05 5.18 14.79
C ALA A 19 -5.18 4.43 14.05
N CYS A 20 -5.19 4.46 12.72
CA CYS A 20 -6.13 3.68 11.92
C CYS A 20 -5.95 2.17 12.11
N PHE A 21 -4.71 1.69 12.18
CA PHE A 21 -4.40 0.29 12.46
C PHE A 21 -4.89 -0.15 13.86
N ILE A 22 -4.63 0.66 14.89
CA ILE A 22 -5.10 0.39 16.26
C ILE A 22 -6.64 0.38 16.31
N TYR A 23 -7.28 1.37 15.69
CA TYR A 23 -8.74 1.44 15.62
C TYR A 23 -9.35 0.26 14.85
N PHE A 24 -8.70 -0.21 13.78
CA PHE A 24 -9.09 -1.44 13.10
C PHE A 24 -9.01 -2.66 14.04
N GLY A 25 -7.89 -2.83 14.77
CA GLY A 25 -7.73 -3.92 15.73
C GLY A 25 -8.83 -3.93 16.80
N LEU A 26 -9.14 -2.77 17.37
CA LEU A 26 -10.20 -2.61 18.37
C LEU A 26 -11.59 -2.88 17.77
N SER A 27 -11.92 -2.28 16.63
CA SER A 27 -13.25 -2.40 16.00
C SER A 27 -13.55 -3.80 15.46
N LYS A 28 -12.52 -4.54 15.04
CA LYS A 28 -12.64 -5.91 14.52
C LYS A 28 -12.29 -7.00 15.54
N LYS A 29 -12.00 -6.62 16.80
CA LYS A 29 -11.59 -7.54 17.88
C LYS A 29 -10.39 -8.42 17.48
N ILE A 30 -9.46 -7.86 16.69
CA ILE A 30 -8.25 -8.53 16.23
C ILE A 30 -7.14 -8.30 17.25
N LEU A 31 -6.41 -9.37 17.60
CA LEU A 31 -5.28 -9.28 18.53
C LEU A 31 -4.10 -8.55 17.88
N LEU A 32 -3.89 -7.27 18.22
CA LEU A 32 -2.83 -6.43 17.65
C LEU A 32 -1.41 -7.00 17.83
N ARG A 33 -1.18 -7.88 18.82
CA ARG A 33 0.12 -8.51 19.08
C ARG A 33 0.50 -9.62 18.07
N SER A 34 -0.44 -10.06 17.24
CA SER A 34 -0.17 -11.09 16.22
C SER A 34 0.60 -10.51 15.03
N VAL A 35 1.59 -11.25 14.53
CA VAL A 35 2.33 -10.93 13.29
C VAL A 35 1.39 -10.83 12.07
N LYS A 36 0.23 -11.50 12.13
CA LYS A 36 -0.77 -11.44 11.06
C LYS A 36 -1.58 -10.14 11.05
N SER A 37 -1.61 -9.39 12.14
CA SER A 37 -2.50 -8.23 12.29
C SER A 37 -2.24 -7.11 11.27
N PRO A 38 -0.98 -6.72 10.98
CA PRO A 38 -0.70 -5.77 9.91
C PRO A 38 -1.16 -6.29 8.53
N LEU A 39 -0.97 -7.58 8.24
CA LEU A 39 -1.38 -8.18 6.98
C LEU A 39 -2.91 -8.18 6.83
N LEU A 40 -3.63 -8.50 7.90
CA LEU A 40 -5.10 -8.41 7.94
C LEU A 40 -5.59 -6.97 7.78
N PHE A 41 -4.83 -5.98 8.27
CA PHE A 41 -5.16 -4.57 8.08
C PHE A 41 -4.98 -4.14 6.61
N PHE A 42 -3.91 -4.59 5.95
CA PHE A 42 -3.77 -4.36 4.50
C PHE A 42 -4.87 -5.04 3.70
N ASP A 43 -5.22 -6.28 4.04
CA ASP A 43 -6.36 -7.00 3.47
C ASP A 43 -7.66 -6.20 3.61
N PHE A 44 -7.90 -5.67 4.81
CA PHE A 44 -9.02 -4.78 5.07
C PHE A 44 -8.97 -3.53 4.19
N CYS A 45 -7.81 -2.89 4.05
CA CYS A 45 -7.68 -1.68 3.25
C CYS A 45 -7.88 -1.92 1.74
N PHE A 46 -7.38 -3.06 1.23
CA PHE A 46 -7.45 -3.44 -0.18
C PHE A 46 -8.85 -3.87 -0.61
N PHE A 47 -9.53 -4.69 0.18
CA PHE A 47 -10.81 -5.28 -0.24
C PHE A 47 -12.05 -4.62 0.39
N ASN A 48 -11.90 -3.77 1.41
CA ASN A 48 -13.01 -3.09 2.04
C ASN A 48 -13.17 -1.65 1.51
N LYS A 49 -14.42 -1.21 1.31
CA LYS A 49 -14.79 0.13 0.84
C LYS A 49 -15.26 1.07 1.96
N ASN A 50 -15.21 0.61 3.21
CA ASN A 50 -15.62 1.38 4.38
C ASN A 50 -14.77 2.65 4.56
N LYS A 51 -15.34 3.66 5.24
CA LYS A 51 -14.68 4.96 5.48
C LYS A 51 -13.27 4.82 6.08
N LEU A 52 -13.10 3.95 7.08
CA LEU A 52 -11.79 3.68 7.69
C LEU A 52 -10.77 3.15 6.67
N ALA A 53 -11.14 2.15 5.86
CA ALA A 53 -10.26 1.58 4.85
C ALA A 53 -9.83 2.63 3.81
N ASN A 54 -10.78 3.46 3.35
CA ASN A 54 -10.50 4.55 2.41
C ASN A 54 -9.56 5.59 3.02
N PHE A 55 -9.84 5.99 4.26
CA PHE A 55 -9.04 6.96 4.98
C PHE A 55 -7.61 6.45 5.22
N SER A 56 -7.45 5.19 5.65
CA SER A 56 -6.15 4.54 5.78
C SER A 56 -5.36 4.56 4.48
N MET A 57 -5.99 4.26 3.34
CA MET A 57 -5.30 4.27 2.05
C MET A 57 -4.91 5.68 1.59
N ILE A 58 -5.73 6.69 1.87
CA ILE A 58 -5.38 8.09 1.61
C ILE A 58 -4.17 8.49 2.45
N ILE A 59 -4.16 8.17 3.75
CA ILE A 59 -3.02 8.44 4.62
C ILE A 59 -1.77 7.71 4.10
N LEU A 60 -1.90 6.44 3.72
CA LEU A 60 -0.78 5.66 3.17
C LEU A 60 -0.20 6.31 1.91
N PHE A 61 -1.07 6.80 1.01
CA PHE A 61 -0.64 7.55 -0.15
C PHE A 61 0.11 8.83 0.23
N VAL A 62 -0.36 9.59 1.24
CA VAL A 62 0.35 10.77 1.74
C VAL A 62 1.72 10.40 2.33
N ILE A 63 1.83 9.31 3.08
CA ILE A 63 3.11 8.80 3.61
C ILE A 63 4.09 8.57 2.46
N TYR A 64 3.67 7.86 1.42
CA TYR A 64 4.54 7.57 0.29
C TYR A 64 4.95 8.84 -0.47
N MET A 65 4.01 9.71 -0.83
CA MET A 65 4.32 10.93 -1.57
C MET A 65 5.23 11.88 -0.79
N SER A 66 4.99 12.03 0.52
CA SER A 66 5.84 12.85 1.39
C SER A 66 7.22 12.24 1.59
N GLY A 67 7.33 10.91 1.72
CA GLY A 67 8.61 10.20 1.80
C GLY A 67 9.44 10.34 0.52
N ILE A 68 8.81 10.18 -0.65
CA ILE A 68 9.46 10.39 -1.96
C ILE A 68 9.97 11.81 -2.08
N TRP A 69 9.14 12.80 -1.72
CA TRP A 69 9.52 14.21 -1.77
C TRP A 69 10.69 14.50 -0.81
N PHE A 70 10.64 13.98 0.42
CA PHE A 70 11.73 14.14 1.38
C PHE A 70 13.05 13.56 0.86
N GLU A 71 13.04 12.33 0.36
CA GLU A 71 14.23 11.69 -0.21
C GLU A 71 14.77 12.46 -1.42
N PHE A 72 13.89 12.96 -2.29
CA PHE A 72 14.31 13.75 -3.44
C PHE A 72 14.97 15.08 -3.03
N ILE A 73 14.41 15.80 -2.06
CA ILE A 73 15.04 17.02 -1.55
C ILE A 73 16.40 16.72 -0.89
N ARG A 74 16.48 15.62 -0.14
CA ARG A 74 17.69 15.26 0.62
C ARG A 74 18.84 14.83 -0.28
N ASN A 75 18.56 13.98 -1.27
CA ASN A 75 19.58 13.27 -2.04
C ASN A 75 19.67 13.72 -3.50
N GLY A 76 18.67 14.42 -4.04
CA GLY A 76 18.63 14.88 -5.44
C GLY A 76 18.65 13.77 -6.50
N ASN A 77 18.53 12.49 -6.10
CA ASN A 77 18.66 11.36 -7.01
C ASN A 77 17.36 11.10 -7.78
N LEU A 78 17.38 11.44 -9.07
CA LEU A 78 16.26 11.29 -9.99
C LEU A 78 15.90 9.82 -10.24
N ILE A 79 16.88 8.90 -10.23
CA ILE A 79 16.64 7.47 -10.43
C ILE A 79 15.86 6.91 -9.24
N SER A 80 16.28 7.22 -8.01
CA SER A 80 15.56 6.80 -6.81
C SER A 80 14.16 7.40 -6.74
N PHE A 81 13.98 8.67 -7.12
CA PHE A 81 12.67 9.31 -7.19
C PHE A 81 11.71 8.59 -8.16
N VAL A 82 12.18 8.27 -9.37
CA VAL A 82 11.41 7.52 -10.37
C VAL A 82 11.11 6.11 -9.87
N GLY A 83 12.11 5.43 -9.30
CA GLY A 83 11.95 4.10 -8.72
C GLY A 83 10.86 4.07 -7.66
N TYR A 84 10.94 4.92 -6.64
CA TYR A 84 9.92 4.98 -5.60
C TYR A 84 8.53 5.34 -6.15
N SER A 85 8.45 6.25 -7.12
CA SER A 85 7.18 6.59 -7.77
C SER A 85 6.55 5.39 -8.46
N ILE A 86 7.34 4.58 -9.20
CA ILE A 86 6.88 3.34 -9.82
C ILE A 86 6.35 2.36 -8.76
N GLY A 87 7.05 2.22 -7.62
CA GLY A 87 6.59 1.40 -6.50
C GLY A 87 5.23 1.84 -5.96
N VAL A 88 5.01 3.15 -5.80
CA VAL A 88 3.70 3.70 -5.39
C VAL A 88 2.62 3.42 -6.42
N PHE A 89 2.92 3.61 -7.71
CA PHE A 89 2.00 3.26 -8.79
C PHE A 89 1.65 1.78 -8.79
N ALA A 90 2.60 0.88 -8.54
CA ALA A 90 2.34 -0.55 -8.42
C ALA A 90 1.28 -0.85 -7.34
N ILE A 91 1.42 -0.22 -6.16
CA ILE A 91 0.49 -0.38 -5.04
C ILE A 91 -0.88 0.22 -5.37
N LEU A 92 -0.93 1.39 -6.02
CA LEU A 92 -2.20 2.04 -6.39
C LEU A 92 -2.98 1.23 -7.43
N VAL A 93 -2.29 0.73 -8.46
CA VAL A 93 -2.92 -0.12 -9.48
C VAL A 93 -3.43 -1.40 -8.83
N PHE A 94 -2.66 -2.00 -7.91
CA PHE A 94 -3.11 -3.16 -7.14
C PHE A 94 -4.35 -2.85 -6.29
N LEU A 95 -4.38 -1.70 -5.61
CA LEU A 95 -5.52 -1.27 -4.82
C LEU A 95 -6.78 -1.13 -5.68
N ILE A 96 -6.66 -0.53 -6.86
CA ILE A 96 -7.78 -0.38 -7.79
C ILE A 96 -8.26 -1.77 -8.25
N HIS A 97 -7.35 -2.67 -8.59
CA HIS A 97 -7.69 -4.06 -8.91
C HIS A 97 -8.49 -4.72 -7.78
N CYS A 98 -7.95 -4.73 -6.56
CA CYS A 98 -8.58 -5.35 -5.39
C CYS A 98 -9.98 -4.79 -5.07
N ARG A 99 -10.23 -3.50 -5.33
CA ARG A 99 -11.51 -2.86 -5.00
C ARG A 99 -12.59 -3.03 -6.05
N PHE A 100 -12.22 -3.10 -7.31
CA PHE A 100 -13.17 -3.00 -8.42
C PHE A 100 -13.25 -4.27 -9.26
N PHE A 101 -12.16 -5.01 -9.39
CA PHE A 101 -12.04 -6.13 -10.33
C PHE A 101 -11.85 -7.47 -9.66
N SER A 102 -11.22 -7.50 -8.48
CA SER A 102 -11.03 -8.75 -7.73
C SER A 102 -12.36 -9.35 -7.29
N LYS A 103 -12.47 -10.67 -7.42
CA LYS A 103 -13.58 -11.46 -6.90
C LYS A 103 -13.43 -11.73 -5.40
N ARG A 104 -12.23 -11.53 -4.84
CA ARG A 104 -11.97 -11.73 -3.41
C ARG A 104 -12.64 -10.64 -2.59
N LYS A 105 -12.98 -11.01 -1.35
CA LYS A 105 -13.55 -10.10 -0.36
C LYS A 105 -12.71 -10.18 0.89
N PHE A 106 -12.75 -9.12 1.67
CA PHE A 106 -12.18 -9.13 3.02
C PHE A 106 -12.86 -10.24 3.83
N ALA A 107 -12.14 -11.33 4.08
CA ALA A 107 -12.60 -12.40 4.95
C ALA A 107 -12.46 -11.95 6.40
N HIS A 108 -13.51 -12.04 7.22
CA HIS A 108 -13.42 -11.81 8.68
C HIS A 108 -12.59 -12.88 9.42
N GLY A 109 -11.81 -13.69 8.69
CA GLY A 109 -10.97 -14.77 9.21
C GLY A 109 -9.48 -14.49 9.04
N ASN A 110 -8.63 -15.33 9.65
CA ASN A 110 -7.17 -15.23 9.64
C ASN A 110 -6.48 -15.52 8.28
N ASN A 111 -7.24 -15.46 7.18
CA ASN A 111 -6.74 -15.73 5.83
C ASN A 111 -6.34 -14.40 5.20
N ILE A 112 -5.09 -14.36 4.71
CA ILE A 112 -4.55 -13.19 4.02
C ILE A 112 -4.81 -13.37 2.52
N GLU A 113 -5.76 -12.61 1.99
CA GLU A 113 -6.27 -12.75 0.63
C GLU A 113 -5.50 -11.89 -0.39
N PHE A 114 -4.95 -10.74 0.01
CA PHE A 114 -4.25 -9.84 -0.91
C PHE A 114 -2.96 -10.46 -1.42
N ILE A 115 -2.25 -11.22 -0.57
CA ILE A 115 -1.06 -11.97 -0.99
C ILE A 115 -1.48 -13.06 -1.97
N LYS A 116 -2.60 -13.74 -1.73
CA LYS A 116 -3.07 -14.79 -2.63
C LYS A 116 -3.48 -14.22 -3.98
N GLU A 117 -4.17 -13.09 -3.99
CA GLU A 117 -4.50 -12.34 -5.21
C GLU A 117 -3.22 -11.92 -5.92
N PHE A 118 -2.27 -11.31 -5.21
CA PHE A 118 -1.06 -10.79 -5.82
C PHE A 118 -0.12 -11.89 -6.33
N ALA A 119 -0.01 -13.03 -5.66
CA ALA A 119 0.99 -14.05 -6.00
C ALA A 119 0.43 -15.25 -6.79
N PHE A 120 -0.82 -15.66 -6.54
CA PHE A 120 -1.35 -16.92 -7.05
C PHE A 120 -2.44 -16.76 -8.12
N GLU A 121 -3.06 -15.58 -8.24
CA GLU A 121 -4.05 -15.33 -9.29
C GLU A 121 -3.35 -15.10 -10.64
N MET A 122 -3.18 -16.16 -11.42
CA MET A 122 -2.38 -16.15 -12.66
C MET A 122 -3.25 -16.19 -13.93
N GLU A 123 -4.56 -16.11 -13.82
CA GLU A 123 -5.42 -16.08 -15.00
C GLU A 123 -5.18 -14.80 -15.81
N ILE A 124 -4.94 -14.96 -17.11
CA ILE A 124 -4.86 -13.84 -18.05
C ILE A 124 -6.29 -13.56 -18.52
N SER A 125 -6.91 -12.56 -17.92
CA SER A 125 -8.26 -12.10 -18.24
C SER A 125 -8.31 -10.58 -18.26
N LEU A 126 -9.32 -10.01 -18.93
CA LEU A 126 -9.53 -8.56 -18.93
C LEU A 126 -9.67 -7.98 -17.52
N GLN A 127 -10.27 -8.75 -16.60
CA GLN A 127 -10.43 -8.36 -15.19
C GLN A 127 -9.09 -8.28 -14.46
N ASN A 128 -8.13 -9.14 -14.81
CA ASN A 128 -6.81 -9.20 -14.17
C ASN A 128 -5.76 -8.31 -14.85
N THR A 129 -6.14 -7.49 -15.84
CA THR A 129 -5.19 -6.61 -16.54
C THR A 129 -4.47 -5.64 -15.59
N LEU A 130 -5.20 -5.04 -14.66
CA LEU A 130 -4.61 -4.15 -13.64
C LEU A 130 -3.72 -4.93 -12.66
N LEU A 131 -4.09 -6.15 -12.28
CA LEU A 131 -3.23 -7.02 -11.46
C LEU A 131 -1.88 -7.28 -12.14
N TRP A 132 -1.91 -7.65 -13.43
CA TRP A 132 -0.70 -7.87 -14.22
C TRP A 132 0.12 -6.59 -14.38
N LEU A 133 -0.51 -5.45 -14.65
CA LEU A 133 0.17 -4.17 -14.72
C LEU A 133 0.85 -3.79 -13.40
N SER A 134 0.17 -4.02 -12.27
CA SER A 134 0.75 -3.82 -10.94
C SER A 134 1.98 -4.70 -10.71
N ARG A 135 1.91 -5.98 -11.05
CA ARG A 135 3.05 -6.92 -10.94
C ARG A 135 4.23 -6.46 -11.79
N LEU A 136 3.99 -6.01 -13.01
CA LEU A 136 5.05 -5.48 -13.89
C LEU A 136 5.71 -4.25 -13.27
N PHE A 137 4.93 -3.28 -12.77
CA PHE A 137 5.50 -2.13 -12.05
C PHE A 137 6.27 -2.55 -10.81
N TYR A 138 5.81 -3.57 -10.07
CA TYR A 138 6.51 -4.08 -8.91
C TYR A 138 7.87 -4.70 -9.28
N ILE A 139 7.94 -5.47 -10.37
CA ILE A 139 9.20 -6.04 -10.88
C ILE A 139 10.16 -4.93 -11.31
N VAL A 140 9.68 -3.93 -12.06
CA VAL A 140 10.50 -2.78 -12.49
C VAL A 140 11.01 -2.00 -11.27
N TRP A 141 10.15 -1.78 -10.28
CA TRP A 141 10.53 -1.13 -9.04
C TRP A 141 11.63 -1.88 -8.29
N LEU A 142 11.49 -3.21 -8.12
CA LEU A 142 12.52 -4.03 -7.47
C LEU A 142 13.83 -3.99 -8.23
N TYR A 143 13.79 -4.09 -9.56
CA TYR A 143 14.97 -3.99 -10.40
C TYR A 143 15.70 -2.66 -10.16
N LEU A 144 14.97 -1.54 -10.21
CA LEU A 144 15.54 -0.22 -9.96
C LEU A 144 16.10 -0.12 -8.54
N PHE A 145 15.36 -0.59 -7.54
CA PHE A 145 15.75 -0.52 -6.13
C PHE A 145 17.03 -1.29 -5.81
N PHE A 146 17.26 -2.45 -6.43
CA PHE A 146 18.49 -3.23 -6.25
C PHE A 146 19.64 -2.80 -7.18
N SER A 147 19.35 -1.99 -8.21
CA SER A 147 20.36 -1.48 -9.14
C SER A 147 20.98 -0.14 -8.74
N THR A 148 20.36 0.58 -7.80
CA THR A 148 20.82 1.85 -7.22
C THR A 148 21.56 1.66 -5.93
#